data_AF-A0A1W9V3T7-F1
#
_entry.id   AF-A0A1W9V3T7-F1
#
_cell.length_a   1.000
_cell.length_b   1.000
_cell.length_c   1.000
_cell.angle_alpha   90.00
_cell.angle_beta   90.00
_cell.angle_gamma   90.00
#
_symmetry.space_group_name_H-M   'P 1'
#
loop_
_entity.id
_entity.type
_entity.pdbx_description
1 polymer ?
#
loop_
_entity_poly.entity_id
_entity_poly.type
_entity_poly.pdbx_seq_one_letter_code
_entity_poly.pdbx_strand_id
1 'polypeptide(L)'
;MAVKNPKGLKMIIPYHRKFLSEALGNIFSPRALKIITKANIWQDALRGQFGHDEYHFDNNALGESYAYIEENRALIRPALEKRHVEEAWAAFGRLTHTAQDFYAHSNYIPLWLAQFDEGSAPPAPEVDHADPNILQSPELRSGKLYYPLELFSYIPLLKRFVMPRLPKDSHAWMNLDSPKRGPMFTYTCAAAVKRTREELENTLSKLPNEKKDLFIN
;
A
#
# COMPACT_ATOMS: atom_id res chain seq x y z
N MET A 1 11.01 8.72 -27.16
CA MET A 1 9.57 8.66 -27.49
C MET A 1 8.78 8.50 -26.21
N ALA A 2 8.01 9.53 -25.81
CA ALA A 2 7.22 9.51 -24.58
C ALA A 2 5.93 8.70 -24.81
N VAL A 3 5.81 7.55 -24.14
CA VAL A 3 4.58 6.76 -24.14
C VAL A 3 3.51 7.55 -23.38
N LYS A 4 2.50 8.04 -24.11
CA LYS A 4 1.32 8.68 -23.53
C LYS A 4 0.51 7.64 -22.76
N ASN A 5 0.53 7.73 -21.43
CA ASN A 5 -0.28 6.89 -20.55
C ASN A 5 -1.78 7.12 -20.77
N PRO A 6 -2.59 6.08 -21.04
CA PRO A 6 -4.03 6.19 -21.23
C PRO A 6 -4.72 6.70 -19.96
N LYS A 7 -5.69 7.60 -20.16
CA LYS A 7 -6.50 8.22 -19.12
C LYS A 7 -7.53 7.18 -18.64
N GLY A 8 -7.24 6.50 -17.54
CA GLY A 8 -8.18 5.53 -16.93
C GLY A 8 -7.69 4.86 -15.66
N LEU A 9 -6.37 4.61 -15.52
CA LEU A 9 -5.76 3.89 -14.39
C LEU A 9 -4.91 4.80 -13.46
N LYS A 10 -5.11 6.11 -13.50
CA LYS A 10 -4.03 7.10 -13.24
C LYS A 10 -4.04 7.78 -11.86
N MET A 11 -4.79 7.27 -10.88
CA MET A 11 -4.92 7.96 -9.59
C MET A 11 -4.05 7.40 -8.46
N ILE A 12 -3.64 6.12 -8.45
CA ILE A 12 -2.92 5.49 -7.33
C ILE A 12 -1.40 5.74 -7.39
N ILE A 13 -0.81 5.55 -8.58
CA ILE A 13 0.62 5.77 -8.90
C ILE A 13 1.23 7.08 -8.35
N PRO A 14 0.59 8.27 -8.49
CA PRO A 14 1.17 9.49 -7.94
C PRO A 14 1.24 9.50 -6.41
N TYR A 15 0.34 8.78 -5.71
CA TYR A 15 0.31 8.73 -4.25
C TYR A 15 1.34 7.77 -3.68
N HIS A 16 1.50 6.57 -4.23
CA HIS A 16 2.62 5.67 -3.88
C HIS A 16 3.97 6.36 -3.97
N ARG A 17 4.22 7.08 -5.07
CA ARG A 17 5.44 7.88 -5.23
C ARG A 17 5.57 8.96 -4.15
N LYS A 18 4.47 9.66 -3.84
CA LYS A 18 4.46 10.71 -2.81
C LYS A 18 4.79 10.12 -1.45
N PHE A 19 4.17 8.99 -1.07
CA PHE A 19 4.39 8.34 0.21
C PHE A 19 5.85 7.91 0.37
N LEU A 20 6.43 7.28 -0.67
CA LEU A 20 7.84 6.92 -0.66
C LEU A 20 8.75 8.14 -0.57
N SER A 21 8.47 9.21 -1.32
CA SER A 21 9.26 10.45 -1.25
C SER A 21 9.21 11.09 0.14
N GLU A 22 8.05 11.09 0.79
CA GLU A 22 7.84 11.66 2.12
C GLU A 22 8.44 10.79 3.24
N ALA A 23 8.39 9.46 3.08
CA ALA A 23 8.93 8.52 4.05
C ALA A 23 10.45 8.35 3.93
N LEU A 24 10.99 8.34 2.71
CA LEU A 24 12.33 7.81 2.42
C LEU A 24 13.27 8.83 1.76
N GLY A 25 12.74 9.96 1.26
CA GLY A 25 13.44 10.86 0.33
C GLY A 25 14.75 11.46 0.87
N ASN A 26 14.87 11.63 2.18
CA ASN A 26 16.06 12.16 2.82
C ASN A 26 17.03 11.08 3.32
N ILE A 27 16.68 9.80 3.15
CA ILE A 27 17.44 8.66 3.70
C ILE A 27 18.16 7.91 2.58
N PHE A 28 17.45 7.62 1.48
CA PHE A 28 18.01 6.86 0.37
C PHE A 28 18.68 7.75 -0.67
N SER A 29 19.72 7.23 -1.32
CA SER A 29 20.29 7.85 -2.50
C SER A 29 19.23 8.02 -3.61
N PRO A 30 19.37 9.03 -4.51
CA PRO A 30 18.44 9.21 -5.62
C PRO A 30 18.30 7.97 -6.51
N ARG A 31 19.37 7.16 -6.64
CA ARG A 31 19.35 5.91 -7.40
C ARG A 31 18.50 4.86 -6.69
N ALA A 32 18.73 4.65 -5.40
CA ALA A 32 17.99 3.69 -4.60
C ALA A 32 16.50 4.03 -4.58
N LEU A 33 16.15 5.29 -4.28
CA LEU A 33 14.77 5.75 -4.24
C LEU A 33 14.06 5.55 -5.59
N LYS A 34 14.75 5.76 -6.70
CA LYS A 34 14.20 5.52 -8.05
C LYS A 34 13.85 4.04 -8.27
N ILE A 35 14.69 3.12 -7.80
CA ILE A 35 14.46 1.67 -7.96
C ILE A 35 13.35 1.20 -7.03
N ILE A 36 13.35 1.64 -5.76
CA ILE A 36 12.27 1.37 -4.80
C ILE A 36 10.93 1.86 -5.37
N THR A 37 10.87 3.12 -5.80
CA THR A 37 9.67 3.73 -6.39
C THR A 37 9.20 2.98 -7.63
N LYS A 38 10.12 2.54 -8.48
CA LYS A 38 9.78 1.78 -9.68
C LYS A 38 9.17 0.42 -9.30
N ALA A 39 9.78 -0.31 -8.38
CA ALA A 39 9.31 -1.64 -7.99
C ALA A 39 7.96 -1.58 -7.25
N ASN A 40 7.77 -0.56 -6.42
CA ASN A 40 6.53 -0.28 -5.72
C ASN A 40 5.38 -0.06 -6.71
N ILE A 41 5.45 1.00 -7.53
CA ILE A 41 4.43 1.34 -8.55
C ILE A 41 4.17 0.19 -9.54
N TRP A 42 5.15 -0.67 -9.78
CA TRP A 42 5.01 -1.73 -10.77
C TRP A 42 4.20 -2.94 -10.27
N GLN A 43 3.78 -2.95 -9.00
CA GLN A 43 2.76 -3.87 -8.52
C GLN A 43 1.37 -3.54 -9.12
N ASP A 44 1.06 -2.26 -9.34
CA ASP A 44 -0.18 -1.81 -10.04
C ASP A 44 -0.19 -2.08 -11.56
N ALA A 45 0.81 -2.79 -12.10
CA ALA A 45 0.80 -3.21 -13.48
C ALA A 45 -0.45 -4.04 -13.79
N LEU A 46 -0.93 -4.03 -15.05
CA LEU A 46 -1.99 -4.96 -15.47
C LEU A 46 -1.69 -6.41 -15.07
N ARG A 47 -0.42 -6.83 -15.11
CA ARG A 47 -0.02 -8.17 -14.66
C ARG A 47 -0.18 -8.38 -13.16
N GLY A 48 0.04 -7.36 -12.32
CA GLY A 48 -0.12 -7.45 -10.87
C GLY A 48 -1.54 -7.21 -10.38
N GLN A 49 -2.47 -6.85 -11.27
CA GLN A 49 -3.89 -6.64 -10.94
C GLN A 49 -4.75 -7.89 -11.14
N PHE A 50 -4.26 -8.91 -11.85
CA PHE A 50 -5.00 -10.14 -12.12
C PHE A 50 -4.35 -11.33 -11.43
N GLY A 51 -5.08 -11.96 -10.48
CA GLY A 51 -4.64 -13.17 -9.79
C GLY A 51 -3.54 -12.94 -8.75
N HIS A 52 -3.42 -11.71 -8.26
CA HIS A 52 -2.38 -11.27 -7.31
C HIS A 52 -3.02 -10.48 -6.16
N ASP A 53 -4.02 -11.06 -5.52
CA ASP A 53 -4.73 -10.44 -4.39
C ASP A 53 -3.76 -10.07 -3.25
N GLU A 54 -2.69 -10.86 -3.10
CA GLU A 54 -1.64 -10.69 -2.11
C GLU A 54 -0.88 -9.36 -2.26
N TYR A 55 -0.82 -8.76 -3.45
CA TYR A 55 -0.12 -7.49 -3.67
C TYR A 55 -0.89 -6.31 -3.08
N HIS A 56 -2.21 -6.40 -3.04
CA HIS A 56 -3.12 -5.29 -2.82
C HIS A 56 -4.04 -5.47 -1.61
N PHE A 57 -3.91 -6.57 -0.85
CA PHE A 57 -4.87 -6.97 0.17
C PHE A 57 -6.30 -7.10 -0.40
N ASP A 58 -6.46 -7.60 -1.62
CA ASP A 58 -7.80 -7.79 -2.20
C ASP A 58 -8.42 -9.12 -1.75
N ASN A 59 -9.74 -9.32 -1.94
CA ASN A 59 -10.45 -10.56 -1.65
C ASN A 59 -10.34 -11.09 -0.20
N ASN A 60 -10.10 -10.20 0.77
CA ASN A 60 -9.85 -10.58 2.15
C ASN A 60 -8.61 -11.50 2.33
N ALA A 61 -7.67 -11.46 1.39
CA ALA A 61 -6.42 -12.23 1.40
C ALA A 61 -5.37 -11.64 2.36
N LEU A 62 -5.78 -11.32 3.59
CA LEU A 62 -4.92 -10.65 4.58
C LEU A 62 -3.66 -11.49 4.89
N GLY A 63 -3.84 -12.80 5.07
CA GLY A 63 -2.74 -13.71 5.42
C GLY A 63 -1.70 -13.82 4.30
N GLU A 64 -2.17 -13.93 3.06
CA GLU A 64 -1.35 -14.01 1.86
C GLU A 64 -0.59 -12.70 1.63
N SER A 65 -1.23 -11.54 1.82
CA SER A 65 -0.55 -10.25 1.73
C SER A 65 0.52 -10.06 2.80
N TYR A 66 0.27 -10.49 4.05
CA TYR A 66 1.30 -10.47 5.08
C TYR A 66 2.44 -11.44 4.77
N ALA A 67 2.15 -12.63 4.24
CA ALA A 67 3.17 -13.56 3.79
C ALA A 67 4.03 -12.94 2.67
N TYR A 68 3.42 -12.25 1.70
CA TYR A 68 4.14 -11.57 0.62
C TYR A 68 5.06 -10.44 1.12
N ILE A 69 4.64 -9.69 2.15
CA ILE A 69 5.51 -8.71 2.82
C ILE A 69 6.74 -9.41 3.41
N GLU A 70 6.54 -10.51 4.13
CA GLU A 70 7.64 -11.24 4.77
C GLU A 70 8.56 -11.94 3.76
N GLU A 71 8.03 -12.46 2.65
CA GLU A 71 8.82 -13.00 1.55
C GLU A 71 9.77 -11.94 0.98
N ASN A 72 9.25 -10.75 0.68
CA ASN A 72 10.08 -9.65 0.18
C ASN A 72 11.08 -9.16 1.25
N ARG A 73 10.70 -9.15 2.53
CA ARG A 73 11.61 -8.84 3.63
C ARG A 73 12.79 -9.82 3.67
N ALA A 74 12.51 -11.12 3.49
CA ALA A 74 13.51 -12.18 3.49
C ALA A 74 14.51 -12.09 2.31
N LEU A 75 14.15 -11.43 1.21
CA LEU A 75 15.03 -11.23 0.05
C LEU A 75 16.10 -10.16 0.26
N ILE A 76 15.87 -9.18 1.15
CA ILE A 76 16.72 -7.99 1.28
C ILE A 76 18.14 -8.35 1.73
N ARG A 77 18.28 -9.06 2.86
CA ARG A 77 19.60 -9.38 3.42
C ARG A 77 20.44 -10.26 2.48
N PRO A 78 19.92 -11.39 1.93
CA PRO A 78 20.69 -12.21 0.99
C PRO A 78 21.12 -11.44 -0.27
N ALA A 79 20.29 -10.54 -0.79
CA ALA A 79 20.67 -9.69 -1.92
C ALA A 79 21.85 -8.76 -1.55
N LEU A 80 21.81 -8.13 -0.37
CA LEU A 80 22.90 -7.29 0.13
C LEU A 80 24.18 -8.09 0.41
N GLU A 81 24.08 -9.33 0.89
CA GLU A 81 25.22 -10.25 1.09
C GLU A 81 25.93 -10.54 -0.23
N LYS A 82 25.16 -10.79 -1.29
CA LYS A 82 25.65 -11.04 -2.66
C LYS A 82 26.03 -9.76 -3.43
N ARG A 83 25.91 -8.58 -2.80
CA ARG A 83 26.10 -7.26 -3.42
C ARG A 83 25.14 -6.97 -4.58
N HIS A 84 23.98 -7.62 -4.62
CA HIS A 84 22.89 -7.36 -5.55
C HIS A 84 21.97 -6.26 -4.98
N VAL A 85 22.51 -5.05 -4.78
CA VAL A 85 21.83 -3.99 -4.04
C VAL A 85 20.52 -3.56 -4.72
N GLU A 86 20.45 -3.58 -6.05
CA GLU A 86 19.21 -3.26 -6.78
C GLU A 86 18.07 -4.26 -6.53
N GLU A 87 18.40 -5.54 -6.30
CA GLU A 87 17.40 -6.56 -5.94
C GLU A 87 16.83 -6.32 -4.54
N ALA A 88 17.68 -5.88 -3.59
CA ALA A 88 17.25 -5.50 -2.26
C ALA A 88 16.31 -4.29 -2.29
N TRP A 89 16.65 -3.26 -3.09
CA TRP A 89 15.78 -2.10 -3.30
C TRP A 89 14.45 -2.47 -3.97
N ALA A 90 14.50 -3.36 -4.96
CA ALA A 90 13.29 -3.81 -5.63
C ALA A 90 12.38 -4.60 -4.66
N ALA A 91 12.94 -5.46 -3.82
CA ALA A 91 12.20 -6.17 -2.78
C ALA A 91 11.57 -5.19 -1.77
N PHE A 92 12.32 -4.19 -1.33
CA PHE A 92 11.79 -3.14 -0.45
C PHE A 92 10.68 -2.31 -1.11
N GLY A 93 10.79 -2.03 -2.42
CA GLY A 93 9.72 -1.38 -3.18
C GLY A 93 8.43 -2.22 -3.21
N ARG A 94 8.53 -3.52 -3.47
CA ARG A 94 7.35 -4.42 -3.52
C ARG A 94 6.69 -4.58 -2.15
N LEU A 95 7.46 -4.80 -1.08
CA LEU A 95 6.85 -4.93 0.26
C LEU A 95 6.18 -3.63 0.72
N THR A 96 6.78 -2.48 0.41
CA THR A 96 6.17 -1.19 0.79
C THR A 96 4.92 -0.87 -0.02
N HIS A 97 4.78 -1.39 -1.24
CA HIS A 97 3.53 -1.28 -2.00
C HIS A 97 2.40 -1.96 -1.24
N THR A 98 2.58 -3.26 -0.96
CA THR A 98 1.58 -4.07 -0.26
C THR A 98 1.27 -3.50 1.13
N ALA A 99 2.29 -3.07 1.87
CA ALA A 99 2.09 -2.45 3.18
C ALA A 99 1.33 -1.11 3.12
N GLN A 100 1.43 -0.35 2.03
CA GLN A 100 0.66 0.88 1.82
C GLN A 100 -0.80 0.55 1.47
N ASP A 101 -1.01 -0.43 0.59
CA ASP A 101 -2.35 -0.85 0.13
C ASP A 101 -3.22 -1.43 1.23
N PHE A 102 -2.62 -1.99 2.28
CA PHE A 102 -3.36 -2.38 3.48
C PHE A 102 -4.31 -1.28 3.97
N TYR A 103 -3.85 -0.03 4.03
CA TYR A 103 -4.70 1.07 4.52
C TYR A 103 -5.71 1.56 3.48
N ALA A 104 -5.44 1.31 2.19
CA ALA A 104 -6.30 1.72 1.10
C ALA A 104 -7.44 0.71 0.85
N HIS A 105 -7.17 -0.58 1.03
CA HIS A 105 -8.06 -1.67 0.63
C HIS A 105 -8.63 -2.47 1.81
N SER A 106 -8.23 -2.18 3.06
CA SER A 106 -8.88 -2.70 4.26
C SER A 106 -9.83 -1.71 4.92
N ASN A 107 -10.59 -2.18 5.90
CA ASN A 107 -11.36 -1.32 6.80
C ASN A 107 -10.56 -0.82 8.02
N TYR A 108 -9.22 -0.91 8.02
CA TYR A 108 -8.39 -0.45 9.16
C TYR A 108 -8.68 1.01 9.54
N ILE A 109 -8.66 1.94 8.58
CA ILE A 109 -8.90 3.37 8.84
C ILE A 109 -10.33 3.62 9.35
N PRO A 110 -11.39 3.05 8.75
CA PRO A 110 -12.72 3.07 9.35
C PRO A 110 -12.80 2.54 10.79
N LEU A 111 -12.13 1.41 11.09
CA LEU A 111 -12.09 0.84 12.44
C LEU A 111 -11.38 1.76 13.43
N TRP A 112 -10.26 2.38 13.01
CA TRP A 112 -9.52 3.33 13.85
C TRP A 112 -10.35 4.57 14.15
N LEU A 113 -11.01 5.15 13.14
CA LEU A 113 -11.87 6.33 13.32
C LEU A 113 -13.11 6.03 14.19
N ALA A 114 -13.62 4.80 14.16
CA ALA A 114 -14.78 4.39 14.95
C ALA A 114 -14.49 4.30 16.46
N GLN A 115 -13.23 4.40 16.89
CA GLN A 115 -12.86 4.46 18.32
C GLN A 115 -13.11 5.85 18.94
N PHE A 116 -13.42 6.85 18.13
CA PHE A 116 -13.58 8.24 18.56
C PHE A 116 -15.03 8.71 18.33
N ASP A 117 -15.51 9.56 19.22
CA ASP A 117 -16.77 10.28 19.02
C ASP A 117 -16.66 11.24 17.83
N GLU A 118 -17.80 11.59 17.23
CA GLU A 118 -17.85 12.50 16.08
C GLU A 118 -17.14 13.84 16.39
N GLY A 119 -16.15 14.19 15.56
CA GLY A 119 -15.36 15.40 15.72
C GLY A 119 -14.25 15.34 16.77
N SER A 120 -14.10 14.22 17.49
CA SER A 120 -13.04 14.03 18.51
C SER A 120 -11.83 13.26 18.00
N ALA A 121 -11.90 12.70 16.78
CA ALA A 121 -10.80 11.96 16.18
C ALA A 121 -9.54 12.85 16.06
N PRO A 122 -8.35 12.34 16.46
CA PRO A 122 -7.08 13.03 16.26
C PRO A 122 -6.85 13.34 14.78
N PRO A 123 -6.09 14.41 14.44
CA PRO A 123 -5.82 14.73 13.05
C PRO A 123 -5.05 13.60 12.34
N ALA A 124 -5.17 13.52 11.01
CA ALA A 124 -4.59 12.42 10.23
C ALA A 124 -3.12 12.05 10.52
N PRO A 125 -2.19 13.01 10.74
CA PRO A 125 -0.81 12.68 11.13
C PRO A 125 -0.68 11.91 12.45
N GLU A 126 -1.70 11.93 13.31
CA GLU A 126 -1.74 11.24 14.60
C GLU A 126 -2.35 9.84 14.52
N VAL A 127 -2.77 9.38 13.33
CA VAL A 127 -3.28 8.02 13.13
C VAL A 127 -2.33 6.98 13.71
N ASP A 128 -2.83 6.11 14.58
CA ASP A 128 -2.07 4.92 14.97
C ASP A 128 -2.19 3.90 13.85
N HIS A 129 -1.10 3.68 13.12
CA HIS A 129 -1.08 2.78 11.97
C HIS A 129 -0.87 1.31 12.38
N ALA A 130 -0.57 1.03 13.66
CA ALA A 130 -0.24 -0.30 14.13
C ALA A 130 -0.98 -0.69 15.43
N ASP A 131 -2.23 -0.23 15.60
CA ASP A 131 -3.06 -0.54 16.77
C ASP A 131 -3.30 -2.06 16.84
N PRO A 132 -2.76 -2.75 17.86
CA PRO A 132 -2.87 -4.21 17.96
C PRO A 132 -4.31 -4.68 18.12
N ASN A 133 -5.20 -3.86 18.69
CA ASN A 133 -6.61 -4.23 18.87
C ASN A 133 -7.33 -4.28 17.52
N ILE A 134 -7.00 -3.37 16.60
CA ILE A 134 -7.56 -3.41 15.24
C ILE A 134 -6.91 -4.55 14.44
N LEU A 135 -5.59 -4.67 14.49
CA LEU A 135 -4.85 -5.68 13.71
C LEU A 135 -5.25 -7.12 14.05
N GLN A 136 -5.66 -7.37 15.31
CA GLN A 136 -6.11 -8.67 15.78
C GLN A 136 -7.64 -8.80 15.81
N SER A 137 -8.37 -7.74 15.41
CA SER A 137 -9.83 -7.73 15.46
C SER A 137 -10.42 -8.71 14.45
N PRO A 138 -11.44 -9.51 14.83
CA PRO A 138 -12.20 -10.30 13.87
C PRO A 138 -12.99 -9.44 12.87
N GLU A 139 -13.15 -8.13 13.15
CA GLU A 139 -13.81 -7.18 12.25
C GLU A 139 -12.88 -6.64 11.16
N LEU A 140 -11.55 -6.85 11.28
CA LEU A 140 -10.60 -6.44 10.25
C LEU A 140 -10.82 -7.28 8.99
N ARG A 141 -11.06 -6.60 7.88
CA ARG A 141 -11.31 -7.21 6.58
C ARG A 141 -10.86 -6.29 5.45
N SER A 142 -10.67 -6.87 4.28
CA SER A 142 -10.41 -6.12 3.06
C SER A 142 -11.45 -6.35 1.97
N GLY A 143 -11.44 -5.45 0.99
CA GLY A 143 -12.44 -5.39 -0.06
C GLY A 143 -12.42 -6.63 -0.95
N LYS A 144 -13.60 -7.21 -1.20
CA LYS A 144 -13.75 -8.35 -2.12
C LYS A 144 -14.06 -7.91 -3.55
N LEU A 145 -13.49 -8.62 -4.52
CA LEU A 145 -13.74 -8.42 -5.94
C LEU A 145 -14.92 -9.28 -6.40
N TYR A 146 -16.02 -8.64 -6.77
CA TYR A 146 -17.25 -9.28 -7.26
C TYR A 146 -17.33 -9.23 -8.79
N TYR A 147 -16.46 -9.99 -9.46
CA TYR A 147 -16.49 -10.10 -10.92
C TYR A 147 -17.71 -10.88 -11.44
N PRO A 148 -18.24 -10.55 -12.62
CA PRO A 148 -17.79 -9.45 -13.50
C PRO A 148 -18.35 -8.07 -13.11
N LEU A 149 -19.28 -8.00 -12.15
CA LEU A 149 -20.03 -6.78 -11.83
C LEU A 149 -19.11 -5.62 -11.41
N GLU A 150 -18.09 -5.91 -10.60
CA GLU A 150 -17.08 -4.96 -10.14
C GLU A 150 -16.34 -4.25 -11.29
N LEU A 151 -16.07 -4.95 -12.40
CA LEU A 151 -15.38 -4.40 -13.55
C LEU A 151 -16.10 -3.17 -14.12
N PHE A 152 -17.44 -3.19 -14.10
CA PHE A 152 -18.25 -2.07 -14.59
C PHE A 152 -18.25 -0.87 -13.63
N SER A 153 -17.79 -1.02 -12.38
CA SER A 153 -17.68 0.08 -11.42
C SER A 153 -16.56 1.07 -11.79
N TYR A 154 -15.54 0.61 -12.53
CA TYR A 154 -14.44 1.45 -13.03
C TYR A 154 -14.85 2.33 -14.21
N ILE A 155 -15.98 2.03 -14.87
CA ILE A 155 -16.51 2.82 -15.98
C ILE A 155 -17.42 3.92 -15.43
N PRO A 156 -17.04 5.22 -15.51
CA PRO A 156 -17.76 6.29 -14.81
C PRO A 156 -19.25 6.38 -15.12
N LEU A 157 -19.65 6.08 -16.36
CA LEU A 157 -21.04 6.11 -16.80
C LEU A 157 -21.89 4.98 -16.19
N LEU A 158 -21.27 3.81 -15.97
CA LEU A 158 -21.93 2.63 -15.42
C LEU A 158 -21.89 2.60 -13.89
N LYS A 159 -20.88 3.24 -13.29
CA LYS A 159 -20.65 3.28 -11.84
C LYS A 159 -21.92 3.57 -11.03
N ARG A 160 -22.72 4.57 -11.41
CA ARG A 160 -23.96 4.94 -10.69
C ARG A 160 -25.02 3.84 -10.65
N PHE A 161 -25.01 2.93 -11.62
CA PHE A 161 -25.96 1.82 -11.70
C PHE A 161 -25.41 0.55 -11.03
N VAL A 162 -24.09 0.37 -11.06
CA VAL A 162 -23.40 -0.81 -10.53
C VAL A 162 -23.20 -0.71 -9.03
N MET A 163 -22.73 0.44 -8.53
CA MET A 163 -22.39 0.61 -7.10
C MET A 163 -23.53 0.23 -6.14
N PRO A 164 -24.81 0.61 -6.36
CA PRO A 164 -25.89 0.21 -5.46
C PRO A 164 -26.17 -1.29 -5.43
N ARG A 165 -25.70 -2.05 -6.42
CA ARG A 165 -25.87 -3.50 -6.55
C ARG A 165 -24.69 -4.30 -6.00
N LEU A 166 -23.54 -3.65 -5.79
CA LEU A 166 -22.38 -4.28 -5.19
C LEU A 166 -22.59 -4.42 -3.66
N PRO A 167 -22.21 -5.57 -3.07
CA PRO A 167 -22.14 -5.73 -1.62
C PRO A 167 -21.29 -4.65 -0.97
N LYS A 168 -21.62 -4.27 0.28
CA LYS A 168 -20.89 -3.20 0.99
C LYS A 168 -19.45 -3.57 1.35
N ASP A 169 -19.12 -4.85 1.35
CA ASP A 169 -17.76 -5.39 1.51
C ASP A 169 -17.01 -5.51 0.17
N SER A 170 -17.53 -4.94 -0.93
CA SER A 170 -16.81 -4.92 -2.21
C SER A 170 -15.61 -3.98 -2.18
N HIS A 171 -14.59 -4.31 -2.98
CA HIS A 171 -13.42 -3.47 -3.21
C HIS A 171 -13.80 -2.04 -3.57
N ALA A 172 -14.72 -1.85 -4.53
CA ALA A 172 -15.17 -0.54 -4.96
C ALA A 172 -15.82 0.31 -3.84
N TRP A 173 -16.46 -0.31 -2.85
CA TRP A 173 -17.02 0.41 -1.70
C TRP A 173 -15.96 0.73 -0.66
N MET A 174 -15.03 -0.19 -0.42
CA MET A 174 -14.01 -0.08 0.62
C MET A 174 -12.79 0.75 0.20
N ASN A 175 -12.47 0.81 -1.09
CA ASN A 175 -11.29 1.46 -1.64
C ASN A 175 -11.16 2.95 -1.21
N LEU A 176 -9.98 3.28 -0.68
CA LEU A 176 -9.57 4.59 -0.20
C LEU A 176 -8.46 5.25 -1.03
N ASP A 177 -8.29 4.92 -2.32
CA ASP A 177 -7.19 5.41 -3.18
C ASP A 177 -7.34 6.84 -3.71
N SER A 178 -8.45 7.51 -3.37
CA SER A 178 -8.79 8.78 -3.99
C SER A 178 -9.15 9.85 -2.97
N PRO A 179 -8.74 11.11 -3.21
CA PRO A 179 -9.25 12.26 -2.44
C PRO A 179 -10.78 12.38 -2.43
N LYS A 180 -11.47 11.77 -3.40
CA LYS A 180 -12.94 11.71 -3.44
C LYS A 180 -13.55 10.96 -2.25
N ARG A 181 -12.74 10.21 -1.51
CA ARG A 181 -13.10 9.50 -0.27
C ARG A 181 -13.06 10.40 0.96
N GLY A 182 -12.77 11.70 0.79
CA GLY A 182 -12.83 12.68 1.86
C GLY A 182 -11.75 12.47 2.92
N PRO A 183 -12.03 12.76 4.20
CA PRO A 183 -11.04 12.68 5.28
C PRO A 183 -10.36 11.32 5.41
N MET A 184 -11.04 10.21 5.12
CA MET A 184 -10.45 8.87 5.18
C MET A 184 -9.22 8.73 4.27
N PHE A 185 -9.20 9.42 3.13
CA PHE A 185 -8.03 9.46 2.24
C PHE A 185 -6.80 10.03 2.94
N THR A 186 -6.96 11.11 3.73
CA THR A 186 -5.83 11.73 4.43
C THR A 186 -5.28 10.84 5.55
N TYR A 187 -6.14 10.14 6.28
CA TYR A 187 -5.72 9.15 7.28
C TYR A 187 -4.99 7.98 6.63
N THR A 188 -5.51 7.48 5.51
CA THR A 188 -4.88 6.42 4.69
C THR A 188 -3.46 6.81 4.29
N CYS A 189 -3.29 8.03 3.75
CA CYS A 189 -1.98 8.55 3.36
C CYS A 189 -1.01 8.63 4.55
N ALA A 190 -1.46 9.15 5.68
CA ALA A 190 -0.63 9.30 6.88
C ALA A 190 -0.19 7.94 7.43
N ALA A 191 -1.11 6.97 7.52
CA ALA A 191 -0.82 5.62 7.97
C ALA A 191 0.14 4.89 7.02
N ALA A 192 -0.07 5.02 5.71
CA ALA A 192 0.82 4.47 4.68
C ALA A 192 2.26 5.02 4.78
N VAL A 193 2.42 6.33 5.02
CA VAL A 193 3.74 6.95 5.24
C VAL A 193 4.39 6.43 6.52
N LYS A 194 3.66 6.38 7.64
CA LYS A 194 4.18 5.84 8.91
C LYS A 194 4.60 4.39 8.78
N ARG A 195 3.75 3.56 8.16
CA ARG A 195 4.08 2.15 7.91
C ARG A 195 5.32 1.99 7.04
N THR A 196 5.48 2.82 6.02
CA THR A 196 6.68 2.80 5.17
C THR A 196 7.96 3.11 5.97
N ARG A 197 7.90 4.04 6.92
CA ARG A 197 9.02 4.34 7.83
C ARG A 197 9.30 3.18 8.78
N GLU A 198 8.26 2.60 9.37
CA GLU A 198 8.37 1.42 10.23
C GLU A 198 9.04 0.25 9.49
N GLU A 199 8.66 -0.01 8.22
CA GLU A 199 9.28 -1.07 7.43
C GLU A 199 10.76 -0.81 7.15
N LEU A 200 11.14 0.46 6.95
CA LEU A 200 12.55 0.84 6.84
C LEU A 200 13.29 0.58 8.15
N GLU A 201 12.76 1.04 9.28
CA GLU A 201 13.35 0.86 10.61
C GLU A 201 13.54 -0.63 10.94
N ASN A 202 12.50 -1.44 10.70
CA ASN A 202 12.53 -2.90 10.86
C ASN A 202 13.55 -3.57 9.94
N THR A 203 13.74 -3.04 8.74
CA THR A 203 14.74 -3.57 7.80
C THR A 203 16.14 -3.23 8.30
N LEU A 204 16.40 -1.97 8.65
CA LEU A 204 17.70 -1.50 9.10
C LEU A 204 18.12 -2.16 10.42
N SER A 205 17.20 -2.35 11.36
CA SER A 205 17.50 -2.99 12.67
C SER A 205 18.02 -4.43 12.53
N LYS A 206 17.65 -5.12 11.45
CA LYS A 206 18.05 -6.50 11.14
C LYS A 206 19.34 -6.60 10.31
N LEU A 207 19.91 -5.47 9.87
CA LEU A 207 21.13 -5.43 9.05
C LEU A 207 22.36 -5.05 9.88
N PRO A 208 23.53 -5.69 9.63
CA PRO A 208 24.81 -5.16 10.10
C PRO A 208 25.09 -3.76 9.54
N ASN A 209 25.89 -2.94 10.23
CA ASN A 209 26.14 -1.55 9.82
C ASN A 209 26.64 -1.41 8.38
N GLU A 210 27.59 -2.26 7.95
CA GLU A 210 28.07 -2.26 6.56
C GLU A 210 26.94 -2.47 5.55
N LYS A 211 25.96 -3.32 5.88
CA LYS A 211 24.81 -3.60 5.01
C LYS A 211 23.76 -2.50 5.06
N LYS A 212 23.62 -1.77 6.17
CA LYS A 212 22.78 -0.57 6.24
C LYS A 212 23.28 0.49 5.28
N ASP A 213 24.59 0.76 5.28
CA ASP A 213 25.20 1.74 4.39
C ASP A 213 25.02 1.35 2.92
N LEU A 214 25.22 0.07 2.58
CA LEU A 214 24.95 -0.44 1.24
C LEU A 214 23.46 -0.33 0.87
N PHE A 215 22.55 -0.49 1.83
CA PHE A 215 21.13 -0.47 1.55
C PHE A 215 20.62 0.94 1.29
N ILE A 216 21.14 1.97 1.98
CA ILE A 216 20.67 3.34 1.79
C ILE A 216 21.38 4.08 0.63
N ASN A 217 22.52 3.57 0.12
CA ASN A 217 23.33 4.22 -0.91
C ASN A 217 23.34 3.50 -2.26
#